data_AF-A0A941B0L1-F1
#
_entry.id   AF-A0A941B0L1-F1
#
_cell.length_a   1.000
_cell.length_b   1.000
_cell.length_c   1.000
_cell.angle_alpha   90.00
_cell.angle_beta   90.00
_cell.angle_gamma   90.00
#
_symmetry.space_group_name_H-M   'P 1'
#
loop_
_entity.id
_entity.type
_entity.pdbx_description
1 polymer ?
#
loop_
_entity_poly.entity_id
_entity_poly.type
_entity_poly.pdbx_seq_one_letter_code
_entity_poly.pdbx_strand_id
1 'polypeptide(L)'
;MQQSWNSDRRRTAIGRSSLSVPARQALADRQLNADRTILDYGCGRGGDVASLQRLDCKITGWDPHYSSSAPVAPSDVVLLTYVLNVIEDPVERRQTLKEAWRLATSVLIVSARLTWERSKVRGQEYGDGLLTSRQTFQHLFSPDELRIYVEEVTGTRCISAAPGIVYAFKDDSARLGYLAHRIVPDAEWLASADTTSAIASLVDYVERRGRPPRVDEMPRPMAEQLAHLKPGELKRLIRDSADAEKVSEGAKRTTLNTLLFLAVELFNGRGPFSSLPLGVQLDVRSFFTSYKEACQRSDRLLLKLRDDTYIRGAMNASAVGKITPTALYVHRRAIDRMPTVLRLYEHCASVAAGRPQEWTIAKLKHQGRAVSWLDYPEFDKDPHPRITSSYLVDLKTLETSHMSYANSANRPLLHRKHEFLAPDDPDVLRYRRLTESELRAGLYENPHLIGTENGWEAELIRCGRMLRGHRLVRRPEG
;
A
#
# COMPACT_ATOMS: atom_id res chain seq x y z
N MET A 1 -24.99 8.14 36.41
CA MET A 1 -24.81 9.60 36.17
C MET A 1 -24.22 9.75 34.78
N GLN A 2 -24.96 10.34 33.82
CA GLN A 2 -24.37 10.72 32.53
C GLN A 2 -23.36 11.83 32.80
N GLN A 3 -22.09 11.56 32.50
CA GLN A 3 -21.04 12.56 32.55
C GLN A 3 -21.37 13.61 31.47
N SER A 4 -21.61 14.86 31.88
CA SER A 4 -21.85 15.94 30.93
C SER A 4 -20.53 16.27 30.25
N TRP A 5 -20.41 15.88 28.99
CA TRP A 5 -19.24 16.14 28.17
C TRP A 5 -19.29 17.58 27.63
N ASN A 6 -18.29 18.40 27.94
CA ASN A 6 -18.26 19.82 27.60
C ASN A 6 -17.54 20.10 26.27
N SER A 7 -17.78 19.27 25.25
CA SER A 7 -17.13 19.40 23.94
C SER A 7 -18.12 19.81 22.84
N ASP A 8 -17.69 20.65 21.90
CA ASP A 8 -18.44 21.05 20.71
C ASP A 8 -17.89 20.31 19.47
N ARG A 9 -18.07 18.98 19.45
CA ARG A 9 -17.46 18.11 18.43
C ARG A 9 -17.88 18.42 17.00
N ARG A 10 -19.06 19.01 16.75
CA ARG A 10 -19.49 19.45 15.38
C ARG A 10 -18.54 20.47 14.76
N ARG A 11 -17.74 21.20 15.57
CA ARG A 11 -16.75 22.17 15.08
C ARG A 11 -15.48 21.52 14.53
N THR A 12 -15.35 20.20 14.66
CA THR A 12 -14.24 19.43 14.06
C THR A 12 -14.43 19.19 12.56
N ALA A 13 -15.66 19.31 12.04
CA ALA A 13 -15.95 19.11 10.63
C ALA A 13 -15.33 20.20 9.76
N ILE A 14 -14.37 19.82 8.92
CA ILE A 14 -13.66 20.70 8.00
C ILE A 14 -14.31 20.64 6.61
N GLY A 15 -14.60 21.81 6.03
CA GLY A 15 -14.96 21.91 4.61
C GLY A 15 -13.73 21.68 3.74
N ARG A 16 -13.80 20.71 2.81
CA ARG A 16 -12.70 20.36 1.90
C ARG A 16 -13.22 20.25 0.47
N SER A 17 -12.40 20.66 -0.51
CA SER A 17 -12.72 20.58 -1.95
C SER A 17 -12.27 19.27 -2.60
N SER A 18 -11.38 18.53 -1.92
CA SER A 18 -10.83 17.25 -2.36
C SER A 18 -11.25 16.12 -1.42
N LEU A 19 -11.25 14.90 -1.94
CA LEU A 19 -11.44 13.67 -1.16
C LEU A 19 -10.51 13.59 0.05
N SER A 20 -11.00 13.01 1.14
CA SER A 20 -10.23 12.64 2.31
C SER A 20 -9.16 11.59 1.99
N VAL A 21 -8.12 11.51 2.82
CA VAL A 21 -7.07 10.49 2.72
C VAL A 21 -7.67 9.07 2.69
N PRO A 22 -8.65 8.72 3.56
CA PRO A 22 -9.29 7.41 3.55
C PRO A 22 -10.15 7.15 2.30
N ALA A 23 -10.92 8.14 1.83
CA ALA A 23 -11.71 7.98 0.61
C ALA A 23 -10.81 7.80 -0.63
N ARG A 24 -9.69 8.52 -0.72
CA ARG A 24 -8.69 8.31 -1.78
C ARG A 24 -8.05 6.93 -1.71
N GLN A 25 -7.72 6.44 -0.50
CA GLN A 25 -7.21 5.08 -0.31
C GLN A 25 -8.21 4.06 -0.82
N ALA A 26 -9.48 4.20 -0.42
CA ALA A 26 -10.54 3.28 -0.77
C ALA A 26 -10.87 3.28 -2.27
N LEU A 27 -10.72 4.41 -2.97
CA LEU A 27 -10.77 4.44 -4.43
C LEU A 27 -9.59 3.70 -5.07
N ALA A 28 -8.36 3.95 -4.58
CA ALA A 28 -7.16 3.27 -5.08
C ALA A 28 -7.22 1.75 -4.86
N ASP A 29 -7.81 1.32 -3.73
CA ASP A 29 -8.06 -0.07 -3.38
C ASP A 29 -9.33 -0.65 -4.05
N ARG A 30 -9.96 0.11 -4.95
CA ARG A 30 -11.18 -0.22 -5.70
C ARG A 30 -12.39 -0.59 -4.84
N GLN A 31 -12.38 -0.19 -3.58
CA GLN A 31 -13.52 -0.37 -2.69
C GLN A 31 -14.64 0.61 -3.00
N LEU A 32 -14.31 1.83 -3.45
CA LEU A 32 -15.27 2.80 -3.93
C LEU A 32 -15.30 2.80 -5.47
N ASN A 33 -16.49 2.59 -6.05
CA ASN A 33 -16.72 2.63 -7.50
C ASN A 33 -18.22 2.82 -7.79
N ALA A 34 -18.56 3.08 -9.06
CA ALA A 34 -19.94 3.38 -9.50
C ALA A 34 -20.92 2.19 -9.35
N ASP A 35 -20.42 0.96 -9.26
CA ASP A 35 -21.24 -0.25 -9.17
C ASP A 35 -21.72 -0.52 -7.74
N ARG A 36 -21.12 0.15 -6.74
CA ARG A 36 -21.41 -0.06 -5.32
C ARG A 36 -22.17 1.10 -4.71
N THR A 37 -23.07 0.78 -3.79
CA THR A 37 -23.71 1.76 -2.91
C THR A 37 -22.79 2.14 -1.75
N ILE A 38 -22.68 3.43 -1.47
CA ILE A 38 -21.77 3.97 -0.46
C ILE A 38 -22.54 4.86 0.51
N LEU A 39 -22.30 4.69 1.80
CA LEU A 39 -22.78 5.58 2.85
C LEU A 39 -21.58 6.20 3.58
N ASP A 40 -21.53 7.53 3.64
CA ASP A 40 -20.62 8.27 4.51
C ASP A 40 -21.32 8.57 5.84
N TYR A 41 -21.03 7.76 6.86
CA TYR A 41 -21.67 7.83 8.17
C TYR A 41 -20.85 8.72 9.11
N GLY A 42 -21.36 9.94 9.35
CA GLY A 42 -20.62 11.05 9.95
C GLY A 42 -19.94 11.93 8.89
N CYS A 43 -20.63 12.22 7.79
CA CYS A 43 -20.07 12.94 6.63
C CYS A 43 -19.67 14.40 6.91
N GLY A 44 -20.07 14.96 8.06
CA GLY A 44 -19.89 16.37 8.39
C GLY A 44 -20.46 17.26 7.30
N ARG A 45 -19.62 18.11 6.72
CA ARG A 45 -20.02 19.04 5.66
C ARG A 45 -20.18 18.40 4.27
N GLY A 46 -20.04 17.08 4.13
CA GLY A 46 -20.31 16.35 2.89
C GLY A 46 -19.24 16.47 1.79
N GLY A 47 -17.99 16.79 2.14
CA GLY A 47 -16.91 16.99 1.14
C GLY A 47 -16.55 15.72 0.35
N ASP A 48 -16.53 14.56 1.02
CA ASP A 48 -16.30 13.27 0.35
C ASP A 48 -17.50 12.87 -0.50
N VAL A 49 -18.72 13.05 0.01
CA VAL A 49 -19.99 12.85 -0.72
C VAL A 49 -19.99 13.64 -2.03
N ALA A 50 -19.77 14.96 -1.98
CA ALA A 50 -19.77 15.80 -3.17
C ALA A 50 -18.65 15.44 -4.17
N SER A 51 -17.51 14.95 -3.68
CA SER A 51 -16.40 14.56 -4.55
C SER A 51 -16.62 13.20 -5.22
N LEU A 52 -17.20 12.23 -4.49
CA LEU A 52 -17.52 10.91 -5.02
C LEU A 52 -18.73 10.95 -5.96
N GLN A 53 -19.72 11.81 -5.72
CA GLN A 53 -20.83 12.05 -6.67
C GLN A 53 -20.32 12.57 -8.03
N ARG A 54 -19.29 13.43 -8.04
CA ARG A 54 -18.64 13.90 -9.29
C ARG A 54 -17.85 12.80 -10.01
N LEU A 55 -17.61 11.67 -9.36
CA LEU A 55 -17.01 10.46 -9.93
C LEU A 55 -18.06 9.37 -10.20
N ASP A 56 -19.33 9.78 -10.35
CA ASP A 56 -20.47 8.90 -10.63
C ASP A 56 -20.70 7.77 -9.60
N CYS A 57 -20.17 7.94 -8.39
CA CYS A 57 -20.39 6.98 -7.30
C CYS A 57 -21.77 7.16 -6.67
N LYS A 58 -22.44 6.05 -6.37
CA LYS A 58 -23.75 6.03 -5.69
C LYS A 58 -23.59 6.23 -4.19
N ILE A 59 -23.37 7.48 -3.77
CA ILE A 59 -23.08 7.83 -2.38
C ILE A 59 -24.16 8.68 -1.71
N THR A 60 -24.49 8.35 -0.46
CA THR A 60 -25.27 9.18 0.46
C THR A 60 -24.43 9.55 1.69
N GLY A 61 -24.78 10.65 2.35
CA GLY A 61 -24.08 11.12 3.55
C GLY A 61 -25.05 11.42 4.68
N TRP A 62 -24.75 10.91 5.86
CA TRP A 62 -25.50 11.18 7.08
C TRP A 62 -24.59 11.80 8.12
N ASP A 63 -25.07 12.81 8.84
CA ASP A 63 -24.37 13.42 9.97
C ASP A 63 -25.41 13.96 10.98
N PRO A 64 -25.23 13.73 12.29
CA PRO A 64 -26.23 14.13 13.29
C PRO A 64 -26.48 15.64 13.35
N HIS A 65 -25.54 16.48 12.88
CA HIS A 65 -25.68 17.94 12.89
C HIS A 65 -25.86 18.53 11.48
N TYR A 66 -25.07 18.07 10.51
CA TYR A 66 -25.00 18.69 9.18
C TYR A 66 -25.93 18.03 8.14
N SER A 67 -26.35 16.79 8.35
CA SER A 67 -27.18 16.03 7.39
C SER A 67 -28.05 14.99 8.12
N SER A 68 -28.86 15.46 9.07
CA SER A 68 -29.61 14.57 9.98
C SER A 68 -30.92 14.04 9.40
N SER A 69 -31.46 14.69 8.36
CA SER A 69 -32.68 14.29 7.66
C SER A 69 -32.44 13.28 6.53
N ALA A 70 -31.18 13.02 6.16
CA ALA A 70 -30.86 12.07 5.12
C ALA A 70 -31.21 10.63 5.55
N PRO A 71 -31.83 9.82 4.68
CA PRO A 71 -32.15 8.43 5.01
C PRO A 71 -30.87 7.62 5.21
N VAL A 72 -30.80 6.91 6.33
CA VAL A 72 -29.72 5.96 6.63
C VAL A 72 -30.18 4.57 6.21
N ALA A 73 -29.55 4.01 5.18
CA ALA A 73 -29.87 2.69 4.65
C ALA A 73 -28.61 1.82 4.56
N PRO A 74 -28.75 0.48 4.65
CA PRO A 74 -27.63 -0.42 4.40
C PRO A 74 -27.00 -0.16 3.03
N SER A 75 -25.68 -0.22 2.96
CA SER A 75 -24.88 0.08 1.76
C SER A 75 -23.71 -0.89 1.63
N ASP A 76 -23.26 -1.15 0.40
CA ASP A 76 -22.11 -2.04 0.13
C ASP A 76 -20.85 -1.60 0.85
N VAL A 77 -20.63 -0.28 0.89
CA VAL A 77 -19.53 0.34 1.60
C VAL A 77 -20.06 1.36 2.61
N VAL A 78 -19.60 1.27 3.85
CA VAL A 78 -19.81 2.34 4.84
C VAL A 78 -18.46 2.97 5.16
N LEU A 79 -18.38 4.29 5.02
CA LEU A 79 -17.26 5.09 5.48
C LEU A 79 -17.56 5.63 6.88
N LEU A 80 -16.63 5.44 7.80
CA LEU A 80 -16.63 6.00 9.15
C LEU A 80 -15.35 6.83 9.33
N THR A 81 -15.32 7.95 8.62
CA THR A 81 -14.09 8.70 8.35
C THR A 81 -13.85 9.80 9.39
N TYR A 82 -12.87 9.60 10.27
CA TYR A 82 -12.49 10.54 11.34
C TYR A 82 -13.61 10.86 12.35
N VAL A 83 -14.56 9.94 12.51
CA VAL A 83 -15.71 10.08 13.41
C VAL A 83 -15.35 9.62 14.81
N LEU A 84 -14.67 8.48 14.95
CA LEU A 84 -14.37 7.89 16.26
C LEU A 84 -13.47 8.78 17.12
N ASN A 85 -12.51 9.48 16.51
CA ASN A 85 -11.60 10.37 17.23
C ASN A 85 -12.27 11.64 17.77
N VAL A 86 -13.52 11.94 17.41
CA VAL A 86 -14.22 13.14 17.89
C VAL A 86 -15.33 12.84 18.89
N ILE A 87 -15.57 11.57 19.20
CA ILE A 87 -16.57 11.12 20.19
C ILE A 87 -15.87 10.91 21.52
N GLU A 88 -16.18 11.75 22.49
CA GLU A 88 -15.57 11.72 23.82
C GLU A 88 -16.10 10.63 24.76
N ASP A 89 -17.35 10.20 24.59
CA ASP A 89 -17.92 9.09 25.36
C ASP A 89 -17.50 7.74 24.73
N PRO A 90 -16.69 6.90 25.42
CA PRO A 90 -16.28 5.61 24.88
C PRO A 90 -17.46 4.66 24.60
N VAL A 91 -18.58 4.77 25.35
CA VAL A 91 -19.78 3.97 25.13
C VAL A 91 -20.48 4.40 23.84
N GLU A 92 -20.65 5.71 23.63
CA GLU A 92 -21.20 6.27 22.39
C GLU A 92 -20.30 5.94 21.19
N ARG A 93 -18.98 6.04 21.36
CA ARG A 93 -17.99 5.71 20.32
C ARG A 93 -18.13 4.26 19.87
N ARG A 94 -18.26 3.34 20.84
CA ARG A 94 -18.45 1.91 20.57
C ARG A 94 -19.80 1.66 19.87
N GLN A 95 -20.87 2.32 20.32
CA GLN A 95 -22.19 2.16 19.72
C GLN A 95 -22.25 2.71 18.28
N THR A 96 -21.59 3.84 18.03
CA THR A 96 -21.47 4.45 16.70
C THR A 96 -20.78 3.49 15.72
N LEU A 97 -19.68 2.85 16.15
CA LEU A 97 -18.98 1.87 15.34
C LEU A 97 -19.85 0.62 15.06
N LYS A 98 -20.58 0.12 16.06
CA LYS A 98 -21.53 -0.99 15.89
C LYS A 98 -22.60 -0.67 14.85
N GLU A 99 -23.16 0.54 14.90
CA GLU A 99 -24.21 0.95 13.97
C GLU A 99 -23.67 1.10 12.54
N ALA A 100 -22.51 1.73 12.37
CA ALA A 100 -21.84 1.79 11.07
C ALA A 100 -21.57 0.38 10.51
N TRP A 101 -21.17 -0.58 11.36
CA TRP A 101 -20.99 -1.97 10.97
C TRP A 101 -22.28 -2.70 10.59
N ARG A 102 -23.40 -2.36 11.25
CA ARG A 102 -24.71 -2.92 10.92
C ARG A 102 -25.18 -2.46 9.54
N LEU A 103 -24.82 -1.24 9.14
CA LEU A 103 -25.19 -0.63 7.87
C LEU A 103 -24.33 -1.12 6.70
N ALA A 104 -23.11 -1.60 6.93
CA ALA A 104 -22.29 -2.18 5.88
C ALA A 104 -22.84 -3.53 5.45
N THR A 105 -23.00 -3.77 4.14
CA THR A 105 -23.35 -5.09 3.60
C THR A 105 -22.14 -5.86 3.07
N SER A 106 -21.04 -5.17 2.73
CA SER A 106 -19.79 -5.81 2.28
C SER A 106 -18.55 -5.33 3.04
N VAL A 107 -18.29 -4.02 3.14
CA VAL A 107 -17.11 -3.51 3.85
C VAL A 107 -17.41 -2.24 4.66
N LEU A 108 -16.91 -2.20 5.89
CA LEU A 108 -16.81 -0.99 6.70
C LEU A 108 -15.38 -0.48 6.65
N ILE A 109 -15.23 0.81 6.34
CA ILE A 109 -13.95 1.51 6.28
C ILE A 109 -13.91 2.50 7.43
N VAL A 110 -13.05 2.24 8.41
CA VAL A 110 -12.88 3.08 9.60
C VAL A 110 -11.58 3.83 9.50
N SER A 111 -11.60 5.13 9.79
CA SER A 111 -10.36 5.89 9.96
C SER A 111 -10.39 6.80 11.17
N ALA A 112 -9.22 7.03 11.74
CA ALA A 112 -9.05 7.94 12.87
C ALA A 112 -7.72 8.68 12.79
N ARG A 113 -7.60 9.73 13.61
CA ARG A 113 -6.35 10.48 13.75
C ARG A 113 -5.36 9.70 14.61
N LEU A 114 -4.08 9.83 14.29
CA LEU A 114 -3.04 9.00 14.88
C LEU A 114 -2.25 9.71 15.97
N THR A 115 -1.70 8.95 16.91
CA THR A 115 -0.86 9.47 18.02
C THR A 115 0.34 10.27 17.53
N TRP A 116 0.94 9.94 16.38
CA TRP A 116 2.04 10.72 15.82
C TRP A 116 1.63 12.11 15.32
N GLU A 117 0.33 12.39 15.22
CA GLU A 117 -0.18 13.73 14.94
C GLU A 117 -0.34 14.58 16.21
N ARG A 118 0.06 14.06 17.38
CA ARG A 118 -0.08 14.76 18.68
C ARG A 118 0.50 16.18 18.66
N SER A 119 1.62 16.39 17.99
CA SER A 119 2.25 17.72 17.86
C SER A 119 1.38 18.73 17.08
N LYS A 120 0.47 18.25 16.22
CA LYS A 120 -0.49 19.06 15.48
C LYS A 120 -1.76 19.38 16.28
N VAL A 121 -1.98 18.73 17.43
CA VAL A 121 -3.17 18.92 18.27
C VAL A 121 -2.75 19.57 19.58
N ARG A 122 -3.07 20.86 19.74
CA ARG A 122 -2.86 21.59 21.00
C ARG A 122 -4.14 21.52 21.83
N GLY A 123 -4.03 21.01 23.05
CA GLY A 123 -5.16 20.80 23.95
C GLY A 123 -4.71 20.24 25.29
N GLN A 124 -5.60 20.31 26.27
CA GLN A 124 -5.45 19.72 27.60
C GLN A 124 -6.01 18.30 27.60
N GLU A 125 -5.50 17.43 28.47
CA GLU A 125 -6.04 16.08 28.65
C GLU A 125 -7.49 16.15 29.12
N TYR A 126 -8.34 15.32 28.52
CA TYR A 126 -9.77 15.28 28.81
C TYR A 126 -10.31 13.89 28.49
N GLY A 127 -10.73 13.14 29.53
CA GLY A 127 -11.09 11.73 29.37
C GLY A 127 -9.92 10.91 28.84
N ASP A 128 -10.15 10.15 27.77
CA ASP A 128 -9.13 9.37 27.05
C ASP A 128 -8.51 10.13 25.87
N GLY A 129 -8.76 11.43 25.74
CA GLY A 129 -8.27 12.25 24.63
C GLY A 129 -7.87 13.65 25.05
N LEU A 130 -8.01 14.58 24.11
CA LEU A 130 -7.57 15.96 24.25
C LEU A 130 -8.72 16.93 23.96
N LEU A 131 -8.88 17.93 24.81
CA LEU A 131 -9.77 19.06 24.58
C LEU A 131 -8.95 20.25 24.05
N THR A 132 -9.24 20.67 22.81
CA THR A 132 -8.52 21.79 22.18
C THR A 132 -8.99 23.13 22.75
N SER A 133 -8.24 24.21 22.47
CA SER A 133 -8.67 25.58 22.79
C SER A 133 -9.98 26.00 22.14
N ARG A 134 -10.42 25.30 21.08
CA ARG A 134 -11.72 25.50 20.42
C ARG A 134 -12.86 24.70 21.07
N GLN A 135 -12.61 24.08 22.22
CA GLN A 135 -13.54 23.19 22.92
C GLN A 135 -13.94 21.97 22.08
N THR A 136 -13.04 21.45 21.25
CA THR A 136 -13.30 20.22 20.48
C THR A 136 -12.52 19.05 21.05
N PHE A 137 -13.14 17.89 21.16
CA PHE A 137 -12.47 16.66 21.59
C PHE A 137 -11.67 16.00 20.44
N GLN A 138 -10.54 15.37 20.78
CA GLN A 138 -9.72 14.56 19.90
C GLN A 138 -9.09 13.38 20.66
N HIS A 139 -9.51 12.15 20.38
CA HIS A 139 -8.81 10.93 20.78
C HIS A 139 -7.91 10.45 19.63
N LEU A 140 -6.62 10.27 19.91
CA LEU A 140 -5.63 9.87 18.91
C LEU A 140 -5.29 8.41 19.10
N PHE A 141 -5.45 7.61 18.05
CA PHE A 141 -5.22 6.17 18.11
C PHE A 141 -3.79 5.81 17.69
N SER A 142 -3.20 4.75 18.24
CA SER A 142 -2.13 4.05 17.51
C SER A 142 -2.72 3.24 16.33
N PRO A 143 -1.94 2.90 15.29
CA PRO A 143 -2.44 2.05 14.20
C PRO A 143 -2.96 0.69 14.68
N ASP A 144 -2.28 0.07 15.65
CA ASP A 144 -2.67 -1.21 16.24
C ASP A 144 -3.92 -1.09 17.12
N GLU A 145 -4.01 -0.05 17.95
CA GLU A 145 -5.17 0.23 18.81
C GLU A 145 -6.44 0.40 17.97
N LEU A 146 -6.39 1.19 16.88
CA LEU A 146 -7.54 1.36 16.00
C LEU A 146 -7.98 0.02 15.39
N ARG A 147 -7.04 -0.80 14.91
CA ARG A 147 -7.35 -2.10 14.32
C ARG A 147 -8.02 -3.02 15.36
N ILE A 148 -7.42 -3.16 16.54
CA ILE A 148 -7.94 -3.99 17.64
C ILE A 148 -9.33 -3.51 18.05
N TYR A 149 -9.52 -2.20 18.19
CA TYR A 149 -10.83 -1.62 18.53
C TYR A 149 -11.92 -1.98 17.51
N VAL A 150 -11.59 -1.92 16.21
CA VAL A 150 -12.53 -2.31 15.15
C VAL A 150 -12.79 -3.82 15.16
N GLU A 151 -11.77 -4.65 15.34
CA GLU A 151 -11.91 -6.11 15.44
C GLU A 151 -12.82 -6.53 16.60
N GLU A 152 -12.61 -5.96 17.79
CA GLU A 152 -13.40 -6.25 19.00
C GLU A 152 -14.86 -5.82 18.90
N VAL A 153 -15.16 -4.78 18.13
CA VAL A 153 -16.53 -4.29 17.96
C VAL A 153 -17.27 -5.05 16.87
N THR A 154 -16.59 -5.32 15.76
CA THR A 154 -17.19 -5.96 14.59
C THR A 154 -17.21 -7.48 14.69
N GLY A 155 -16.32 -8.08 15.50
CA GLY A 155 -16.15 -9.52 15.62
C GLY A 155 -15.46 -10.16 14.42
N THR A 156 -14.90 -9.37 13.50
CA THR A 156 -14.17 -9.85 12.32
C THR A 156 -12.72 -9.42 12.35
N ARG A 157 -11.84 -10.19 11.71
CA ARG A 157 -10.44 -9.82 11.54
C ARG A 157 -10.34 -8.69 10.53
N CYS A 158 -9.56 -7.66 10.85
CA CYS A 158 -9.52 -6.44 10.06
C CYS A 158 -8.18 -6.27 9.37
N ILE A 159 -8.20 -5.58 8.23
CA ILE A 159 -6.98 -5.28 7.47
C ILE A 159 -6.64 -3.81 7.61
N SER A 160 -5.40 -3.52 8.02
CA SER A 160 -4.83 -2.17 7.96
C SER A 160 -4.49 -1.81 6.52
N ALA A 161 -5.36 -1.03 5.85
CA ALA A 161 -5.14 -0.61 4.46
C ALA A 161 -3.96 0.36 4.35
N ALA A 162 -3.92 1.31 5.28
CA ALA A 162 -2.85 2.28 5.52
C ALA A 162 -2.89 2.66 7.02
N PRO A 163 -1.88 3.33 7.57
CA PRO A 163 -1.91 3.71 8.97
C PRO A 163 -3.12 4.59 9.29
N GLY A 164 -3.88 4.20 10.30
CA GLY A 164 -5.11 4.89 10.69
C GLY A 164 -6.31 4.64 9.77
N ILE A 165 -6.22 3.68 8.85
CA ILE A 165 -7.32 3.25 7.97
C ILE A 165 -7.46 1.72 8.04
N VAL A 166 -8.60 1.27 8.55
CA VAL A 166 -8.89 -0.15 8.82
C VAL A 166 -10.13 -0.58 8.04
N TYR A 167 -10.01 -1.72 7.35
CA TYR A 167 -11.12 -2.34 6.61
C TYR A 167 -11.63 -3.57 7.36
N ALA A 168 -12.93 -3.60 7.63
CA ALA A 168 -13.65 -4.75 8.16
C ALA A 168 -14.58 -5.29 7.06
N PHE A 169 -14.35 -6.53 6.63
CA PHE A 169 -15.13 -7.18 5.56
C PHE A 169 -16.18 -8.13 6.16
N LYS A 170 -17.38 -8.17 5.56
CA LYS A 170 -18.50 -9.03 5.98
C LYS A 170 -18.32 -10.48 5.57
N ASP A 171 -17.63 -10.72 4.46
CA ASP A 171 -17.42 -12.03 3.91
C ASP A 171 -16.00 -12.21 3.34
N ASP A 172 -15.60 -13.47 3.20
CA ASP A 172 -14.30 -13.84 2.69
C ASP A 172 -14.11 -13.46 1.21
N SER A 173 -15.15 -13.48 0.39
CA SER A 173 -14.99 -13.17 -1.04
C SER A 173 -14.57 -11.72 -1.25
N ALA A 174 -15.22 -10.78 -0.53
CA ALA A 174 -14.85 -9.37 -0.57
C ALA A 174 -13.43 -9.13 -0.04
N ARG A 175 -13.10 -9.75 1.11
CA ARG A 175 -11.78 -9.64 1.74
C ARG A 175 -10.66 -10.18 0.85
N LEU A 176 -10.87 -11.36 0.27
CA LEU A 176 -9.88 -12.05 -0.57
C LEU A 176 -9.75 -11.40 -1.95
N GLY A 177 -10.84 -10.85 -2.49
CA GLY A 177 -10.81 -9.96 -3.65
C GLY A 177 -9.91 -8.75 -3.43
N TYR A 178 -10.07 -8.06 -2.30
CA TYR A 178 -9.21 -6.93 -1.93
C TYR A 178 -7.73 -7.32 -1.77
N LEU A 179 -7.43 -8.41 -1.06
CA LEU A 179 -6.05 -8.88 -0.89
C LEU A 179 -5.41 -9.29 -2.22
N ALA A 180 -6.16 -9.98 -3.08
CA ALA A 180 -5.67 -10.41 -4.38
C ALA A 180 -5.33 -9.20 -5.25
N HIS A 181 -6.19 -8.19 -5.30
CA HIS A 181 -5.94 -6.97 -6.08
C HIS A 181 -4.61 -6.28 -5.71
N ARG A 182 -4.21 -6.33 -4.44
CA ARG A 182 -2.96 -5.71 -3.96
C ARG A 182 -1.69 -6.54 -4.19
N ILE A 183 -1.82 -7.85 -4.44
CA ILE A 183 -0.69 -8.80 -4.41
C ILE A 183 -0.51 -9.51 -5.75
N VAL A 184 -1.62 -9.95 -6.31
CA VAL A 184 -1.70 -10.65 -7.59
C VAL A 184 -2.07 -9.59 -8.62
N PRO A 185 -1.16 -9.25 -9.55
CA PRO A 185 -1.48 -8.30 -10.60
C PRO A 185 -2.73 -8.78 -11.36
N ASP A 186 -3.65 -7.85 -11.61
CA ASP A 186 -4.79 -8.12 -12.48
C ASP A 186 -4.28 -8.60 -13.84
N ALA A 187 -5.08 -9.44 -14.49
CA ALA A 187 -4.82 -9.77 -15.88
C ALA A 187 -5.10 -8.53 -16.74
N GLU A 188 -4.06 -7.77 -17.05
CA GLU A 188 -4.13 -6.79 -18.13
C GLU A 188 -4.22 -7.53 -19.47
N TRP A 189 -5.13 -7.11 -20.33
CA TRP A 189 -5.30 -7.68 -21.67
C TRP A 189 -4.87 -6.63 -22.69
N LEU A 190 -4.16 -7.06 -23.74
CA LEU A 190 -3.86 -6.17 -24.85
C LEU A 190 -5.17 -5.83 -25.57
N ALA A 191 -5.29 -4.59 -26.02
CA ALA A 191 -6.42 -4.17 -26.83
C ALA A 191 -6.49 -5.02 -28.10
N SER A 192 -7.69 -5.48 -28.44
CA SER A 192 -7.94 -6.32 -29.62
C SER A 192 -9.13 -5.78 -30.40
N ALA A 193 -8.92 -5.60 -31.70
CA ALA A 193 -9.94 -5.10 -32.64
C ALA A 193 -10.37 -6.19 -33.63
N ASP A 194 -9.57 -7.25 -33.76
CA ASP A 194 -9.77 -8.35 -34.69
C ASP A 194 -9.24 -9.66 -34.10
N THR A 195 -9.44 -10.76 -34.84
CA THR A 195 -9.01 -12.10 -34.42
C THR A 195 -7.50 -12.21 -34.22
N THR A 196 -6.70 -11.54 -35.05
CA THR A 196 -5.23 -11.59 -34.96
C THR A 196 -4.71 -10.92 -33.70
N SER A 197 -5.21 -9.71 -33.39
CA SER A 197 -4.89 -8.99 -32.16
C SER A 197 -5.45 -9.67 -30.92
N ALA A 198 -6.61 -10.34 -31.01
CA ALA A 198 -7.14 -11.18 -29.95
C ALA A 198 -6.23 -12.39 -29.66
N ILE A 199 -5.72 -13.08 -30.69
CA ILE A 199 -4.74 -14.16 -30.54
C ILE A 199 -3.43 -13.63 -29.93
N ALA A 200 -2.92 -12.48 -30.40
CA ALA A 200 -1.73 -11.86 -29.83
C ALA A 200 -1.91 -11.52 -28.34
N SER A 201 -3.09 -11.01 -27.94
CA SER A 201 -3.40 -10.78 -26.53
C SER A 201 -3.46 -12.08 -25.72
N LEU A 202 -3.93 -13.19 -26.30
CA LEU A 202 -3.91 -14.50 -25.62
C LEU A 202 -2.49 -15.03 -25.46
N VAL A 203 -1.64 -14.89 -26.48
CA VAL A 203 -0.23 -15.28 -26.42
C VAL A 203 0.47 -14.51 -25.30
N ASP A 204 0.32 -13.19 -25.27
CA ASP A 204 0.89 -12.34 -24.22
C ASP A 204 0.34 -12.69 -22.82
N TYR A 205 -0.96 -12.99 -22.69
CA TYR A 205 -1.52 -13.52 -21.43
C TYR A 205 -0.82 -14.82 -21.02
N VAL A 206 -0.67 -15.79 -21.94
CA VAL A 206 -0.06 -17.09 -21.64
C VAL A 206 1.42 -16.95 -21.28
N GLU A 207 2.17 -16.10 -21.98
CA GLU A 207 3.55 -15.75 -21.63
C GLU A 207 3.63 -15.13 -20.24
N ARG A 208 2.75 -14.17 -19.92
CA ARG A 208 2.80 -13.48 -18.62
C ARG A 208 2.32 -14.34 -17.45
N ARG A 209 1.33 -15.21 -17.66
CA ARG A 209 0.69 -16.01 -16.59
C ARG A 209 1.25 -17.42 -16.49
N GLY A 210 1.86 -17.94 -17.56
CA GLY A 210 2.35 -19.31 -17.64
C GLY A 210 1.26 -20.38 -17.77
N ARG A 211 0.01 -19.96 -18.04
CA ARG A 211 -1.14 -20.85 -18.27
C ARG A 211 -2.12 -20.20 -19.26
N PRO A 212 -2.90 -20.98 -20.02
CA PRO A 212 -3.98 -20.43 -20.83
C PRO A 212 -5.12 -19.89 -19.95
N PRO A 213 -5.84 -18.85 -20.40
CA PRO A 213 -7.03 -18.34 -19.72
C PRO A 213 -8.23 -19.25 -19.94
N ARG A 214 -9.22 -19.17 -19.03
CA ARG A 214 -10.58 -19.65 -19.29
C ARG A 214 -11.42 -18.59 -20.00
N VAL A 215 -12.50 -19.02 -20.65
CA VAL A 215 -13.45 -18.11 -21.32
C VAL A 215 -13.98 -17.05 -20.34
N ASP A 216 -14.29 -17.45 -19.11
CA ASP A 216 -14.76 -16.54 -18.05
C ASP A 216 -13.72 -15.48 -17.61
N GLU A 217 -12.44 -15.68 -17.94
CA GLU A 217 -11.39 -14.68 -17.70
C GLU A 217 -11.23 -13.69 -18.87
N MET A 218 -11.75 -14.02 -20.06
CA MET A 218 -11.57 -13.23 -21.28
C MET A 218 -12.52 -12.03 -21.29
N PRO A 219 -12.05 -10.86 -21.76
CA PRO A 219 -12.95 -9.75 -22.10
C PRO A 219 -14.02 -10.20 -23.11
N ARG A 220 -15.28 -9.83 -22.89
CA ARG A 220 -16.40 -10.25 -23.77
C ARG A 220 -16.15 -9.99 -25.26
N PRO A 221 -15.68 -8.78 -25.69
CA PRO A 221 -15.42 -8.53 -27.11
C PRO A 221 -14.37 -9.47 -27.70
N MET A 222 -13.34 -9.83 -26.91
CA MET A 222 -12.30 -10.77 -27.32
C MET A 222 -12.85 -12.20 -27.44
N ALA A 223 -13.69 -12.63 -26.50
CA ALA A 223 -14.34 -13.93 -26.56
C ALA A 223 -15.24 -14.05 -27.81
N GLU A 224 -15.96 -12.99 -28.17
CA GLU A 224 -16.80 -12.92 -29.38
C GLU A 224 -15.96 -12.99 -30.66
N GLN A 225 -14.85 -12.24 -30.73
CA GLN A 225 -13.92 -12.26 -31.87
C GLN A 225 -13.31 -13.64 -32.13
N LEU A 226 -13.21 -14.48 -31.10
CA LEU A 226 -12.62 -15.82 -31.17
C LEU A 226 -13.66 -16.94 -31.27
N ALA A 227 -14.95 -16.64 -31.18
CA ALA A 227 -16.02 -17.64 -31.07
C ALA A 227 -16.11 -18.59 -32.27
N HIS A 228 -15.64 -18.16 -33.45
CA HIS A 228 -15.63 -18.97 -34.68
C HIS A 228 -14.49 -20.00 -34.72
N LEU A 229 -13.45 -19.86 -33.87
CA LEU A 229 -12.32 -20.78 -33.82
C LEU A 229 -12.62 -21.98 -32.92
N LYS A 230 -12.22 -23.16 -33.36
CA LYS A 230 -12.35 -24.37 -32.53
C LYS A 230 -11.34 -24.32 -31.37
N PRO A 231 -11.67 -24.82 -30.16
CA PRO A 231 -10.75 -24.78 -29.02
C PRO A 231 -9.38 -25.44 -29.27
N GLY A 232 -9.33 -26.51 -30.06
CA GLY A 232 -8.07 -27.19 -30.41
C GLY A 232 -7.19 -26.35 -31.35
N GLU A 233 -7.81 -25.61 -32.27
CA GLU A 233 -7.11 -24.71 -33.19
C GLU A 233 -6.53 -23.52 -32.43
N LEU A 234 -7.33 -22.90 -31.54
CA LEU A 234 -6.86 -21.79 -30.70
C LEU A 234 -5.69 -22.20 -29.80
N LYS A 235 -5.77 -23.37 -29.15
CA LYS A 235 -4.67 -23.91 -28.34
C LYS A 235 -3.39 -24.11 -29.15
N ARG A 236 -3.51 -24.60 -30.39
CA ARG A 236 -2.37 -24.77 -31.29
C ARG A 236 -1.75 -23.41 -31.64
N LEU A 237 -2.55 -22.44 -32.05
CA LEU A 237 -2.09 -21.10 -32.42
C LEU A 237 -1.35 -20.42 -31.26
N ILE A 238 -1.89 -20.49 -30.04
CA ILE A 238 -1.24 -19.94 -28.84
C ILE A 238 0.10 -20.63 -28.61
N ARG A 239 0.13 -21.97 -28.61
CA ARG A 239 1.34 -22.75 -28.33
C ARG A 239 2.43 -22.49 -29.37
N ASP A 240 2.06 -22.40 -30.64
CA ASP A 240 3.01 -22.25 -31.74
C ASP A 240 3.55 -20.79 -31.83
N SER A 241 2.86 -19.83 -31.20
CA SER A 241 3.24 -18.41 -31.20
C SER A 241 3.90 -17.94 -29.90
N ALA A 242 3.63 -18.61 -28.76
CA ALA A 242 4.14 -18.20 -27.46
C ALA A 242 5.60 -18.63 -27.25
N ASP A 243 6.40 -17.74 -26.70
CA ASP A 243 7.78 -18.02 -26.31
C ASP A 243 7.83 -18.94 -25.07
N ALA A 244 8.41 -20.13 -25.23
CA ALA A 244 8.46 -21.14 -24.17
C ALA A 244 9.21 -20.69 -22.90
N GLU A 245 10.26 -19.87 -23.03
CA GLU A 245 11.01 -19.36 -21.89
C GLU A 245 10.18 -18.35 -21.11
N LYS A 246 9.50 -17.44 -21.80
CA LYS A 246 8.61 -16.47 -21.16
C LYS A 246 7.44 -17.15 -20.46
N VAL A 247 6.84 -18.18 -21.08
CA VAL A 247 5.76 -18.98 -20.45
C VAL A 247 6.25 -19.62 -19.15
N SER A 248 7.47 -20.17 -19.14
CA SER A 248 8.09 -20.76 -17.93
C SER A 248 8.35 -19.71 -16.85
N GLU A 249 8.84 -18.53 -17.23
CA GLU A 249 9.02 -17.40 -16.31
C GLU A 249 7.68 -16.90 -15.74
N GLY A 250 6.66 -16.77 -16.58
CA GLY A 250 5.30 -16.44 -16.20
C GLY A 250 4.72 -17.45 -15.20
N ALA A 251 4.94 -18.74 -15.42
CA ALA A 251 4.49 -19.81 -14.50
C ALA A 251 5.17 -19.68 -13.13
N LYS A 252 6.49 -19.44 -13.10
CA LYS A 252 7.24 -19.19 -11.86
C LYS A 252 6.71 -17.96 -11.13
N ARG A 253 6.53 -16.85 -11.84
CA ARG A 253 6.03 -15.59 -11.28
C ARG A 253 4.62 -15.75 -10.71
N THR A 254 3.71 -16.38 -11.44
CA THR A 254 2.34 -16.63 -10.98
C THR A 254 2.32 -17.55 -9.77
N THR A 255 3.07 -18.65 -9.79
CA THR A 255 3.23 -19.55 -8.63
C THR A 255 3.67 -18.79 -7.39
N LEU A 256 4.71 -17.95 -7.52
CA LEU A 256 5.24 -17.16 -6.41
C LEU A 256 4.27 -16.09 -5.92
N ASN A 257 3.52 -15.43 -6.81
CA ASN A 257 2.48 -14.47 -6.44
C ASN A 257 1.31 -15.15 -5.72
N THR A 258 0.89 -16.34 -6.16
CA THR A 258 -0.13 -17.15 -5.45
C THR A 258 0.36 -17.51 -4.06
N LEU A 259 1.62 -17.94 -3.89
CA LEU A 259 2.20 -18.24 -2.57
C LEU A 259 2.27 -17.02 -1.66
N LEU A 260 2.64 -15.85 -2.21
CA LEU A 260 2.66 -14.57 -1.51
C LEU A 260 1.26 -14.18 -1.03
N PHE A 261 0.26 -14.29 -1.90
CA PHE A 261 -1.14 -14.04 -1.56
C PHE A 261 -1.62 -14.94 -0.40
N LEU A 262 -1.40 -16.25 -0.50
CA LEU A 262 -1.79 -17.21 0.54
C LEU A 262 -1.02 -17.03 1.86
N ALA A 263 0.16 -16.41 1.81
CA ALA A 263 0.97 -16.11 2.99
C ALA A 263 0.42 -14.88 3.71
N VAL A 264 0.08 -13.84 2.96
CA VAL A 264 -0.55 -12.62 3.51
C VAL A 264 -1.94 -12.93 4.06
N GLU A 265 -2.70 -13.78 3.38
CA GLU A 265 -4.03 -14.20 3.84
C GLU A 265 -3.99 -14.89 5.21
N LEU A 266 -2.92 -15.64 5.53
CA LEU A 266 -2.79 -16.38 6.78
C LEU A 266 -2.99 -15.50 8.02
N PHE A 267 -2.49 -14.26 7.99
CA PHE A 267 -2.62 -13.30 9.09
C PHE A 267 -4.07 -12.94 9.42
N ASN A 268 -4.96 -13.02 8.42
CA ASN A 268 -6.38 -12.74 8.57
C ASN A 268 -7.24 -14.02 8.60
N GLY A 269 -6.60 -15.19 8.63
CA GLY A 269 -7.28 -16.48 8.47
C GLY A 269 -7.57 -16.77 7.01
N ARG A 270 -7.14 -17.95 6.57
CA ARG A 270 -7.42 -18.41 5.21
C ARG A 270 -8.90 -18.74 5.06
N GLY A 271 -9.53 -18.13 4.07
CA GLY A 271 -10.89 -18.42 3.68
C GLY A 271 -10.99 -19.72 2.88
N PRO A 272 -12.23 -20.16 2.58
CA PRO A 272 -12.45 -21.33 1.77
C PRO A 272 -12.04 -21.06 0.31
N PHE A 273 -11.63 -22.13 -0.38
CA PHE A 273 -11.18 -22.05 -1.78
C PHE A 273 -12.19 -21.38 -2.71
N SER A 274 -13.49 -21.58 -2.48
CA SER A 274 -14.58 -20.99 -3.28
C SER A 274 -14.67 -19.47 -3.19
N SER A 275 -14.15 -18.87 -2.10
CA SER A 275 -14.13 -17.41 -1.91
C SER A 275 -12.90 -16.75 -2.53
N LEU A 276 -11.93 -17.52 -3.02
CA LEU A 276 -10.80 -16.96 -3.76
C LEU A 276 -11.29 -16.34 -5.07
N PRO A 277 -10.70 -15.23 -5.54
CA PRO A 277 -10.98 -14.72 -6.88
C PRO A 277 -10.71 -15.78 -7.95
N LEU A 278 -11.50 -15.76 -9.03
CA LEU A 278 -11.46 -16.78 -10.08
C LEU A 278 -10.04 -16.99 -10.63
N GLY A 279 -9.31 -15.92 -10.92
CA GLY A 279 -7.93 -16.01 -11.41
C GLY A 279 -7.01 -16.77 -10.45
N VAL A 280 -7.13 -16.54 -9.15
CA VAL A 280 -6.35 -17.23 -8.11
C VAL A 280 -6.77 -18.70 -7.98
N GLN A 281 -8.07 -19.01 -8.06
CA GLN A 281 -8.54 -20.40 -8.09
C GLN A 281 -7.92 -21.18 -9.27
N LEU A 282 -7.82 -20.54 -10.42
CA LEU A 282 -7.25 -21.13 -11.64
C LEU A 282 -5.73 -21.26 -11.57
N ASP A 283 -5.05 -20.30 -10.96
CA ASP A 283 -3.61 -20.42 -10.67
C ASP A 283 -3.35 -21.61 -9.73
N VAL A 284 -4.13 -21.74 -8.65
CA VAL A 284 -4.00 -22.86 -7.71
C VAL A 284 -4.18 -24.20 -8.44
N ARG A 285 -5.21 -24.32 -9.29
CA ARG A 285 -5.47 -25.54 -10.07
C ARG A 285 -4.39 -25.85 -11.11
N SER A 286 -3.69 -24.83 -11.60
CA SER A 286 -2.70 -24.99 -12.69
C SER A 286 -1.31 -25.34 -12.15
N PHE A 287 -0.93 -24.79 -10.99
CA PHE A 287 0.45 -24.85 -10.50
C PHE A 287 0.63 -25.65 -9.20
N PHE A 288 -0.46 -26.12 -8.60
CA PHE A 288 -0.43 -26.86 -7.33
C PHE A 288 -1.31 -28.10 -7.42
N THR A 289 -0.97 -29.11 -6.62
CA THR A 289 -1.73 -30.36 -6.60
C THR A 289 -3.07 -30.21 -5.87
N SER A 290 -3.14 -29.29 -4.91
CA SER A 290 -4.37 -28.93 -4.20
C SER A 290 -4.23 -27.58 -3.51
N TYR A 291 -5.35 -26.97 -3.11
CA TYR A 291 -5.36 -25.77 -2.28
C TYR A 291 -4.61 -25.97 -0.95
N LYS A 292 -4.80 -27.14 -0.32
CA LYS A 292 -4.08 -27.51 0.92
C LYS A 292 -2.57 -27.54 0.72
N GLU A 293 -2.10 -28.09 -0.40
CA GLU A 293 -0.69 -28.16 -0.73
C GLU A 293 -0.10 -26.76 -0.99
N ALA A 294 -0.84 -25.90 -1.71
CA ALA A 294 -0.45 -24.50 -1.93
C ALA A 294 -0.31 -23.72 -0.61
N CYS A 295 -1.27 -23.90 0.31
CA CYS A 295 -1.23 -23.34 1.66
C CYS A 295 0.00 -23.82 2.44
N GLN A 296 0.30 -25.12 2.41
CA GLN A 296 1.50 -25.67 3.08
C GLN A 296 2.81 -25.16 2.48
N ARG A 297 2.89 -24.97 1.15
CA ARG A 297 4.04 -24.32 0.51
C ARG A 297 4.21 -22.88 0.99
N SER A 298 3.10 -22.16 1.09
CA SER A 298 3.06 -20.77 1.54
C SER A 298 3.49 -20.64 3.01
N ASP A 299 3.05 -21.56 3.89
CA ASP A 299 3.47 -21.60 5.29
C ASP A 299 4.99 -21.81 5.42
N ARG A 300 5.57 -22.67 4.59
CA ARG A 300 7.03 -22.85 4.56
C ARG A 300 7.76 -21.57 4.15
N LEU A 301 7.21 -20.78 3.23
CA LEU A 301 7.80 -19.49 2.84
C LEU A 301 7.78 -18.48 4.01
N LEU A 302 6.69 -18.43 4.78
CA LEU A 302 6.61 -17.61 6.00
C LEU A 302 7.62 -18.05 7.06
N LEU A 303 7.79 -19.35 7.27
CA LEU A 303 8.79 -19.87 8.22
C LEU A 303 10.21 -19.47 7.83
N LYS A 304 10.52 -19.37 6.53
CA LYS A 304 11.83 -18.90 6.04
C LYS A 304 12.11 -17.44 6.39
N LEU A 305 11.09 -16.62 6.68
CA LEU A 305 11.33 -15.25 7.15
C LEU A 305 12.07 -15.22 8.48
N ARG A 306 11.97 -16.27 9.30
CA ARG A 306 12.64 -16.38 10.61
C ARG A 306 14.13 -16.73 10.50
N ASP A 307 14.64 -17.04 9.33
CA ASP A 307 16.04 -17.38 9.10
C ASP A 307 16.81 -16.15 8.58
N ASP A 308 17.62 -15.54 9.44
CA ASP A 308 18.40 -14.34 9.10
C ASP A 308 19.42 -14.59 7.98
N THR A 309 19.99 -15.79 7.92
CA THR A 309 20.93 -16.19 6.87
C THR A 309 20.21 -16.28 5.53
N TYR A 310 19.02 -16.89 5.52
CA TYR A 310 18.19 -16.98 4.32
C TYR A 310 17.74 -15.59 3.83
N ILE A 311 17.26 -14.73 4.72
CA ILE A 311 16.85 -13.36 4.37
C ILE A 311 18.03 -12.56 3.83
N ARG A 312 19.20 -12.62 4.48
CA ARG A 312 20.40 -11.93 3.99
C ARG A 312 20.85 -12.48 2.64
N GLY A 313 20.79 -13.80 2.45
CA GLY A 313 21.06 -14.44 1.16
C GLY A 313 20.13 -13.93 0.05
N ALA A 314 18.83 -13.82 0.34
CA ALA A 314 17.86 -13.25 -0.58
C ALA A 314 18.11 -11.77 -0.86
N MET A 315 18.55 -10.98 0.12
CA MET A 315 18.93 -9.57 -0.09
C MET A 315 20.14 -9.45 -1.03
N ASN A 316 21.16 -10.28 -0.84
CA ASN A 316 22.35 -10.31 -1.70
C ASN A 316 22.02 -10.75 -3.14
N ALA A 317 21.08 -11.68 -3.30
CA ALA A 317 20.63 -12.18 -4.60
C ALA A 317 19.59 -11.26 -5.28
N SER A 318 19.14 -10.19 -4.61
CA SER A 318 18.17 -9.27 -5.18
C SER A 318 18.79 -8.51 -6.35
N ALA A 319 18.14 -8.56 -7.51
CA ALA A 319 18.55 -7.78 -8.69
C ALA A 319 18.29 -6.28 -8.55
N VAL A 320 17.57 -5.87 -7.49
CA VAL A 320 17.16 -4.50 -7.23
C VAL A 320 17.45 -4.10 -5.79
N GLY A 321 17.75 -2.82 -5.60
CA GLY A 321 17.96 -2.21 -4.29
C GLY A 321 19.41 -2.16 -3.84
N LYS A 322 19.66 -1.23 -2.93
CA LYS A 322 20.96 -1.00 -2.31
C LYS A 322 21.05 -1.80 -1.02
N ILE A 323 22.00 -2.73 -0.95
CA ILE A 323 22.28 -3.45 0.28
C ILE A 323 23.29 -2.68 1.15
N THR A 324 23.02 -2.64 2.45
CA THR A 324 23.92 -2.16 3.49
C THR A 324 24.19 -3.30 4.49
N PRO A 325 25.12 -3.14 5.44
CA PRO A 325 25.38 -4.19 6.43
C PRO A 325 24.14 -4.67 7.21
N THR A 326 23.13 -3.80 7.37
CA THR A 326 21.97 -4.05 8.22
C THR A 326 20.63 -4.13 7.48
N ALA A 327 20.56 -3.66 6.22
CA ALA A 327 19.30 -3.57 5.51
C ALA A 327 19.42 -3.57 3.98
N LEU A 328 18.33 -3.90 3.31
CA LEU A 328 18.12 -3.66 1.89
C LEU A 328 17.22 -2.44 1.71
N TYR A 329 17.59 -1.50 0.83
CA TYR A 329 16.82 -0.32 0.49
C TYR A 329 16.35 -0.39 -0.96
N VAL A 330 15.04 -0.39 -1.19
CA VAL A 330 14.45 -0.57 -2.51
C VAL A 330 13.47 0.56 -2.79
N HIS A 331 13.60 1.20 -3.94
CA HIS A 331 12.65 2.21 -4.38
C HIS A 331 11.30 1.59 -4.71
N ARG A 332 10.21 2.31 -4.48
CA ARG A 332 8.84 1.83 -4.75
C ARG A 332 8.63 1.29 -6.17
N ARG A 333 9.30 1.89 -7.17
CA ARG A 333 9.26 1.43 -8.59
C ARG A 333 9.88 0.04 -8.81
N ALA A 334 10.70 -0.44 -7.87
CA ALA A 334 11.40 -1.72 -7.99
C ALA A 334 10.90 -2.79 -7.00
N ILE A 335 9.91 -2.50 -6.16
CA ILE A 335 9.45 -3.44 -5.12
C ILE A 335 9.01 -4.79 -5.71
N ASP A 336 8.29 -4.78 -6.83
CA ASP A 336 7.76 -6.01 -7.42
C ASP A 336 8.84 -6.90 -8.07
N ARG A 337 10.06 -6.37 -8.19
CA ARG A 337 11.24 -7.09 -8.69
C ARG A 337 12.11 -7.68 -7.59
N MET A 338 11.80 -7.39 -6.32
CA MET A 338 12.47 -8.07 -5.21
C MET A 338 12.13 -9.57 -5.22
N PRO A 339 13.03 -10.44 -4.73
CA PRO A 339 12.70 -11.83 -4.42
C PRO A 339 11.41 -11.93 -3.59
N THR A 340 10.54 -12.89 -3.90
CA THR A 340 9.21 -13.03 -3.27
C THR A 340 9.25 -13.09 -1.75
N VAL A 341 10.31 -13.69 -1.18
CA VAL A 341 10.47 -13.72 0.28
C VAL A 341 10.68 -12.33 0.89
N LEU A 342 11.36 -11.42 0.18
CA LEU A 342 11.56 -10.03 0.64
C LEU A 342 10.31 -9.18 0.43
N ARG A 343 9.56 -9.43 -0.66
CA ARG A 343 8.21 -8.86 -0.82
C ARG A 343 7.30 -9.29 0.32
N LEU A 344 7.32 -10.59 0.67
CA LEU A 344 6.57 -11.10 1.82
C LEU A 344 7.01 -10.47 3.13
N TYR A 345 8.33 -10.31 3.34
CA TYR A 345 8.90 -9.65 4.52
C TYR A 345 8.36 -8.22 4.69
N GLU A 346 8.33 -7.45 3.60
CA GLU A 346 7.73 -6.11 3.57
C GLU A 346 6.22 -6.16 3.84
N HIS A 347 5.51 -7.10 3.20
CA HIS A 347 4.07 -7.25 3.36
C HIS A 347 3.66 -7.60 4.79
N CYS A 348 4.46 -8.36 5.55
CA CYS A 348 4.19 -8.62 6.97
C CYS A 348 4.06 -7.32 7.77
N ALA A 349 4.93 -6.33 7.51
CA ALA A 349 4.81 -5.01 8.15
C ALA A 349 3.57 -4.25 7.66
N SER A 350 3.29 -4.29 6.35
CA SER A 350 2.09 -3.65 5.80
C SER A 350 0.80 -4.24 6.38
N VAL A 351 0.76 -5.54 6.68
CA VAL A 351 -0.40 -6.19 7.31
C VAL A 351 -0.56 -5.73 8.75
N ALA A 352 0.54 -5.66 9.50
CA ALA A 352 0.51 -5.33 10.92
C ALA A 352 -0.03 -3.91 11.18
N ALA A 353 0.41 -2.93 10.39
CA ALA A 353 0.15 -1.52 10.69
C ALA A 353 -0.28 -0.65 9.50
N GLY A 354 -0.38 -1.23 8.30
CA GLY A 354 -0.69 -0.50 7.07
C GLY A 354 0.55 0.14 6.45
N ARG A 355 0.65 0.07 5.13
CA ARG A 355 1.68 0.81 4.37
C ARG A 355 1.24 2.27 4.22
N PRO A 356 2.09 3.27 4.48
CA PRO A 356 1.74 4.67 4.27
C PRO A 356 1.49 4.93 2.78
N GLN A 357 0.64 5.92 2.47
CA GLN A 357 0.34 6.29 1.08
C GLN A 357 1.57 6.88 0.39
N GLU A 358 2.19 7.85 1.06
CA GLU A 358 3.38 8.53 0.58
C GLU A 358 4.61 7.88 1.18
N TRP A 359 5.43 7.33 0.30
CA TRP A 359 6.77 6.84 0.59
C TRP A 359 7.50 6.63 -0.74
N THR A 360 8.82 6.52 -0.63
CA THR A 360 9.72 6.41 -1.78
C THR A 360 10.60 5.18 -1.68
N ILE A 361 11.19 4.94 -0.51
CA ILE A 361 12.12 3.82 -0.27
C ILE A 361 11.56 2.90 0.81
N ALA A 362 11.49 1.61 0.53
CA ALA A 362 11.31 0.57 1.54
C ALA A 362 12.68 0.12 2.04
N LYS A 363 12.88 0.15 3.36
CA LYS A 363 14.07 -0.31 4.07
C LYS A 363 13.73 -1.59 4.82
N LEU A 364 14.24 -2.73 4.36
CA LEU A 364 14.07 -4.03 4.98
C LEU A 364 15.29 -4.32 5.87
N LYS A 365 15.15 -4.14 7.19
CA LYS A 365 16.22 -4.46 8.14
C LYS A 365 16.18 -5.96 8.46
N HIS A 366 17.22 -6.70 8.08
CA HIS A 366 17.37 -8.09 8.55
C HIS A 366 17.78 -8.12 10.03
N GLN A 367 18.72 -7.25 10.42
CA GLN A 367 19.16 -7.12 11.81
C GLN A 367 18.19 -6.24 12.60
N GLY A 368 17.70 -6.76 13.74
CA GLY A 368 16.65 -6.11 14.53
C GLY A 368 15.23 -6.40 14.03
N ARG A 369 15.08 -6.84 12.77
CA ARG A 369 13.83 -7.23 12.10
C ARG A 369 12.76 -6.14 12.09
N ALA A 370 12.86 -5.26 11.11
CA ALA A 370 11.89 -4.20 10.92
C ALA A 370 11.79 -3.81 9.45
N VAL A 371 10.66 -3.21 9.10
CA VAL A 371 10.46 -2.55 7.81
C VAL A 371 10.32 -1.06 8.07
N SER A 372 10.87 -0.24 7.21
CA SER A 372 10.61 1.20 7.24
C SER A 372 10.27 1.71 5.85
N TRP A 373 9.24 2.54 5.75
CA TRP A 373 8.94 3.31 4.55
C TRP A 373 9.45 4.73 4.76
N LEU A 374 10.35 5.17 3.88
CA LEU A 374 11.01 6.46 3.95
C LEU A 374 10.47 7.34 2.82
N ASP A 375 10.02 8.54 3.17
CA ASP A 375 9.42 9.48 2.25
C ASP A 375 10.46 10.50 1.77
N TYR A 376 10.68 10.51 0.45
CA TYR A 376 11.58 11.40 -0.27
C TYR A 376 10.80 11.98 -1.47
N PRO A 377 9.93 12.98 -1.27
CA PRO A 377 9.01 13.45 -2.32
C PRO A 377 9.74 14.03 -3.54
N GLU A 378 10.93 14.59 -3.34
CA GLU A 378 11.75 15.16 -4.41
C GLU A 378 12.74 14.14 -5.01
N PHE A 379 12.50 12.82 -4.84
CA PHE A 379 13.43 11.78 -5.28
C PHE A 379 13.84 11.91 -6.75
N ASP A 380 12.93 12.29 -7.65
CA ASP A 380 13.26 12.40 -9.07
C ASP A 380 13.91 13.73 -9.46
N LYS A 381 13.55 14.80 -8.75
CA LYS A 381 13.97 16.18 -9.08
C LYS A 381 15.28 16.57 -8.42
N ASP A 382 15.44 16.26 -7.14
CA ASP A 382 16.62 16.58 -6.36
C ASP A 382 17.71 15.52 -6.62
N PRO A 383 18.96 15.90 -6.96
CA PRO A 383 20.08 14.96 -7.04
C PRO A 383 20.33 14.21 -5.71
N HIS A 384 20.12 14.88 -4.57
CA HIS A 384 20.31 14.35 -3.22
C HIS A 384 19.08 14.59 -2.36
N PRO A 385 17.99 13.85 -2.62
CA PRO A 385 16.69 14.12 -2.01
C PRO A 385 16.75 13.91 -0.51
N ARG A 386 16.05 14.78 0.20
CA ARG A 386 16.01 14.85 1.66
C ARG A 386 14.77 14.15 2.18
N ILE A 387 14.93 13.46 3.29
CA ILE A 387 13.81 12.73 3.90
C ILE A 387 12.81 13.73 4.51
N THR A 388 11.52 13.50 4.31
CA THR A 388 10.43 14.26 4.95
C THR A 388 9.88 13.51 6.16
N SER A 389 9.73 12.19 6.04
CA SER A 389 9.28 11.33 7.12
C SER A 389 9.82 9.90 7.00
N SER A 390 9.83 9.19 8.12
CA SER A 390 10.05 7.74 8.15
C SER A 390 8.98 7.08 9.00
N TYR A 391 8.42 5.98 8.50
CA TYR A 391 7.50 5.13 9.25
C TYR A 391 8.08 3.73 9.38
N LEU A 392 8.29 3.27 10.61
CA LEU A 392 8.90 1.98 10.94
C LEU A 392 7.88 1.07 11.62
N VAL A 393 7.92 -0.21 11.28
CA VAL A 393 7.22 -1.29 11.97
C VAL A 393 8.24 -2.32 12.42
N ASP A 394 8.31 -2.57 13.73
CA ASP A 394 9.09 -3.67 14.30
C ASP A 394 8.33 -4.98 14.08
N LEU A 395 8.97 -6.00 13.49
CA LEU A 395 8.28 -7.24 13.13
C LEU A 395 8.18 -8.24 14.31
N LYS A 396 8.83 -7.96 15.43
CA LYS A 396 8.75 -8.77 16.65
C LYS A 396 7.68 -8.24 17.59
N THR A 397 7.67 -6.93 17.84
CA THR A 397 6.73 -6.29 18.76
C THR A 397 5.47 -5.79 18.06
N LEU A 398 5.51 -5.63 16.73
CA LEU A 398 4.48 -4.97 15.92
C LEU A 398 4.27 -3.49 16.26
N GLU A 399 5.15 -2.93 17.10
CA GLU A 399 5.15 -1.52 17.43
C GLU A 399 5.54 -0.68 16.23
N THR A 400 4.97 0.52 16.17
CA THR A 400 5.15 1.44 15.06
C THR A 400 5.79 2.73 15.52
N SER A 401 6.66 3.31 14.69
CA SER A 401 7.33 4.57 14.98
C SER A 401 7.28 5.46 13.75
N HIS A 402 6.78 6.67 13.92
CA HIS A 402 6.77 7.70 12.89
C HIS A 402 7.67 8.86 13.30
N MET A 403 8.60 9.24 12.42
CA MET A 403 9.48 10.38 12.61
C MET A 403 9.24 11.40 11.49
N SER A 404 8.98 12.65 11.86
CA SER A 404 8.89 13.77 10.92
C SER A 404 10.19 14.56 10.93
N TYR A 405 10.70 14.87 9.75
CA TYR A 405 11.90 15.67 9.54
C TYR A 405 11.58 17.10 9.08
N ALA A 406 10.30 17.49 9.03
CA ALA A 406 9.86 18.80 8.53
C ALA A 406 10.51 20.00 9.26
N ASN A 407 10.83 19.84 10.55
CA ASN A 407 11.46 20.88 11.37
C ASN A 407 12.97 20.66 11.58
N SER A 408 13.57 19.66 10.92
CA SER A 408 15.00 19.41 11.05
C SER A 408 15.79 20.35 10.15
N ALA A 409 16.74 21.07 10.74
CA ALA A 409 17.66 21.96 10.01
C ALA A 409 18.74 21.19 9.22
N ASN A 410 18.92 19.89 9.49
CA ASN A 410 19.92 19.05 8.83
C ASN A 410 19.36 17.65 8.59
N ARG A 411 18.60 17.46 7.51
CA ARG A 411 17.91 16.19 7.27
C ARG A 411 18.86 15.15 6.68
N PRO A 412 18.63 13.86 6.96
CA PRO A 412 19.21 12.79 6.17
C PRO A 412 18.85 12.95 4.69
N LEU A 413 19.80 12.61 3.81
CA LEU A 413 19.59 12.62 2.37
C LEU A 413 20.06 11.32 1.71
N LEU A 414 19.60 11.08 0.49
CA LEU A 414 20.07 9.97 -0.32
C LEU A 414 21.17 10.44 -1.27
N HIS A 415 22.17 9.58 -1.45
CA HIS A 415 23.14 9.65 -2.53
C HIS A 415 23.16 8.31 -3.27
N ARG A 416 23.78 8.27 -4.46
CA ARG A 416 23.82 7.07 -5.33
C ARG A 416 22.44 6.49 -5.64
N LYS A 417 21.50 7.37 -6.03
CA LYS A 417 20.09 7.00 -6.24
C LYS A 417 19.86 5.82 -7.19
N HIS A 418 20.74 5.66 -8.19
CA HIS A 418 20.66 4.56 -9.14
C HIS A 418 20.74 3.17 -8.48
N GLU A 419 21.33 3.04 -7.29
CA GLU A 419 21.41 1.77 -6.56
C GLU A 419 20.06 1.32 -5.98
N PHE A 420 19.09 2.23 -5.78
CA PHE A 420 17.78 1.88 -5.22
C PHE A 420 16.77 1.39 -6.28
N LEU A 421 17.09 1.56 -7.56
CA LEU A 421 16.20 1.32 -8.69
C LEU A 421 16.48 -0.02 -9.37
N ALA A 422 15.59 -0.43 -10.27
CA ALA A 422 15.83 -1.57 -11.13
C ALA A 422 16.83 -1.22 -12.24
N PRO A 423 17.66 -2.16 -12.72
CA PRO A 423 18.73 -1.84 -13.70
C PRO A 423 18.28 -1.19 -15.01
N ASP A 424 17.05 -1.46 -15.44
CA ASP A 424 16.42 -0.96 -16.68
C ASP A 424 15.53 0.28 -16.45
N ASP A 425 15.48 0.81 -15.24
CA ASP A 425 14.72 2.02 -14.93
C ASP A 425 15.30 3.21 -15.73
N PRO A 426 14.44 4.03 -16.38
CA PRO A 426 14.88 5.07 -17.31
C PRO A 426 15.81 6.11 -16.67
N ASP A 427 15.74 6.29 -15.35
CA ASP A 427 16.56 7.27 -14.64
C ASP A 427 17.92 6.75 -14.19
N VAL A 428 18.16 5.43 -14.24
CA VAL A 428 19.39 4.82 -13.71
C VAL A 428 20.63 5.36 -14.39
N LEU A 429 20.62 5.49 -15.71
CA LEU A 429 21.77 6.02 -16.45
C LEU A 429 22.09 7.47 -16.06
N ARG A 430 21.05 8.29 -15.87
CA ARG A 430 21.19 9.69 -15.44
C ARG A 430 21.79 9.77 -14.04
N TYR A 431 21.27 9.01 -13.09
CA TYR A 431 21.75 9.03 -11.70
C TYR A 431 23.13 8.38 -11.54
N ARG A 432 23.47 7.36 -12.33
CA ARG A 432 24.80 6.73 -12.32
C ARG A 432 25.89 7.68 -12.80
N ARG A 433 25.67 8.40 -13.91
CA ARG A 433 26.63 9.42 -14.42
C ARG A 433 26.94 10.50 -13.41
N LEU A 434 25.92 10.93 -12.66
CA LEU A 434 26.11 11.89 -11.56
C LEU A 434 27.01 11.28 -10.48
N THR A 435 26.70 10.08 -9.99
CA THR A 435 27.52 9.40 -8.98
C THR A 435 28.96 9.17 -9.43
N GLU A 436 29.20 8.77 -10.68
CA GLU A 436 30.55 8.60 -11.22
C GLU A 436 31.33 9.92 -11.25
N SER A 437 30.65 11.04 -11.51
CA SER A 437 31.25 12.37 -11.48
C SER A 437 31.59 12.81 -10.05
N GLU A 438 30.73 12.49 -9.09
CA GLU A 438 30.95 12.74 -7.67
C GLU A 438 32.10 11.90 -7.08
N LEU A 439 32.17 10.62 -7.45
CA LEU A 439 33.28 9.73 -7.09
C LEU A 439 34.61 10.28 -7.59
N ARG A 440 34.70 10.66 -8.86
CA ARG A 440 35.90 11.27 -9.44
C ARG A 440 36.27 12.61 -8.80
N ALA A 441 35.33 13.30 -8.18
CA ALA A 441 35.56 14.56 -7.49
C ALA A 441 35.98 14.38 -6.01
N GLY A 442 36.03 13.15 -5.49
CA GLY A 442 36.43 12.86 -4.10
C GLY A 442 35.31 12.96 -3.07
N LEU A 443 34.05 13.18 -3.48
CA LEU A 443 32.92 13.43 -2.55
C LEU A 443 32.56 12.23 -1.66
N TYR A 444 33.07 11.04 -1.96
CA TYR A 444 32.82 9.82 -1.19
C TYR A 444 34.02 9.35 -0.36
N GLU A 445 35.09 10.14 -0.26
CA GLU A 445 36.27 9.84 0.58
C GLU A 445 35.91 9.80 2.08
N ASN A 446 34.93 10.60 2.50
CA ASN A 446 34.44 10.67 3.88
C ASN A 446 32.98 10.21 4.00
N PRO A 447 32.68 8.91 3.81
CA PRO A 447 31.31 8.40 3.70
C PRO A 447 30.46 8.61 4.98
N HIS A 448 31.09 8.84 6.13
CA HIS A 448 30.42 9.09 7.41
C HIS A 448 29.88 10.53 7.54
N LEU A 449 30.35 11.48 6.71
CA LEU A 449 29.91 12.88 6.74
C LEU A 449 28.74 13.16 5.80
N ILE A 450 28.63 12.40 4.70
CA ILE A 450 27.74 12.70 3.57
C ILE A 450 26.27 12.27 3.75
N GLY A 451 25.91 11.74 4.92
CA GLY A 451 24.56 11.25 5.17
C GLY A 451 23.51 12.33 5.43
N THR A 452 23.92 13.60 5.55
CA THR A 452 23.04 14.73 5.93
C THR A 452 23.27 15.94 5.02
N GLU A 453 22.29 16.85 4.95
CA GLU A 453 22.37 18.08 4.16
C GLU A 453 23.65 18.88 4.39
N ASN A 454 23.95 19.22 5.64
CA ASN A 454 25.11 20.02 5.99
C ASN A 454 26.41 19.31 5.68
N GLY A 455 26.46 18.00 5.95
CA GLY A 455 27.67 17.21 5.68
C GLY A 455 27.93 17.02 4.18
N TRP A 456 26.88 16.85 3.38
CA TRP A 456 27.00 16.83 1.92
C TRP A 456 27.45 18.17 1.35
N GLU A 457 26.87 19.28 1.83
CA GLU A 457 27.27 20.63 1.40
C GLU A 457 28.73 20.94 1.79
N ALA A 458 29.16 20.52 2.98
CA ALA A 458 30.55 20.65 3.42
C ALA A 458 31.53 19.89 2.50
N GLU A 459 31.20 18.68 2.08
CA GLU A 459 32.02 17.91 1.13
C GLU A 459 32.02 18.55 -0.27
N LEU A 460 30.88 19.08 -0.73
CA LEU A 460 30.83 19.87 -1.97
C LEU A 460 31.76 21.09 -1.90
N ILE A 461 31.79 21.82 -0.78
CA ILE A 461 32.72 22.93 -0.55
C ILE A 461 34.16 22.44 -0.57
N ARG A 462 34.50 21.39 0.21
CA ARG A 462 35.84 20.81 0.30
C ARG A 462 36.41 20.44 -1.07
N CYS A 463 35.58 19.86 -1.93
CA CYS A 463 35.98 19.42 -3.27
C CYS A 463 35.88 20.54 -4.34
N GLY A 464 35.49 21.77 -3.97
CA GLY A 464 35.31 22.88 -4.91
C GLY A 464 34.21 22.61 -5.95
N ARG A 465 33.14 21.89 -5.57
CA ARG A 465 32.04 21.49 -6.45
C ARG A 465 30.69 22.04 -6.03
N MET A 466 29.78 22.19 -6.98
CA MET A 466 28.36 22.47 -6.73
C MET A 466 27.48 21.66 -7.69
N LEU A 467 26.20 21.52 -7.34
CA LEU A 467 25.21 20.83 -8.16
C LEU A 467 24.38 21.83 -8.99
N ARG A 468 24.14 21.49 -10.26
CA ARG A 468 23.15 22.16 -11.12
C ARG A 468 22.23 21.09 -11.70
N GLY A 469 21.11 20.83 -11.01
CA GLY A 469 20.30 19.62 -11.24
C GLY A 469 21.15 18.36 -11.03
N HIS A 470 21.00 17.34 -11.89
CA HIS A 470 21.82 16.12 -11.85
C HIS A 470 23.19 16.27 -12.53
N ARG A 471 23.84 17.43 -12.41
CA ARG A 471 25.20 17.67 -12.92
C ARG A 471 26.07 18.27 -11.83
N LEU A 472 27.27 17.73 -11.69
CA LEU A 472 28.31 18.25 -10.82
C LEU A 472 29.20 19.22 -11.61
N VAL A 473 29.31 20.46 -11.16
CA VAL A 473 30.14 21.51 -11.80
C VAL A 473 31.16 22.06 -10.79
N ARG A 474 32.20 22.73 -11.28
CA ARG A 474 33.13 23.47 -10.41
C ARG A 474 32.40 24.64 -9.76
N ARG A 475 32.71 24.94 -8.50
CA ARG A 475 32.28 26.21 -7.90
C ARG A 475 33.01 27.35 -8.64
N PRO A 476 32.33 28.47 -8.92
CA PRO A 476 33.00 29.69 -9.34
C PRO A 476 34.07 30.06 -8.28
N GLU A 477 35.25 30.44 -8.74
CA GLU A 477 36.21 31.11 -7.88
C GLU A 477 35.60 32.47 -7.50
N GLY A 478 35.52 32.72 -6.18
CA GLY A 478 34.99 33.96 -5.62
C GLY A 478 36.05 35.05 -5.56
#